data_AF-A0A2L0B3I1-F1
#
_entry.id   AF-A0A2L0B3I1-F1
#
_cell.length_a   1.000
_cell.length_b   1.000
_cell.length_c   1.000
_cell.angle_alpha   90.00
_cell.angle_beta   90.00
_cell.angle_gamma   90.00
#
_symmetry.space_group_name_H-M   'P 1'
#
loop_
_entity.id
_entity.type
_entity.pdbx_description
1 polymer ?
#
loop_
_entity_poly.entity_id
_entity_poly.type
_entity_poly.pdbx_seq_one_letter_code
_entity_poly.pdbx_strand_id
1 'polypeptide(L)'
;LEQFVICNDCGRKLHQICVLHHEAIWPSGFTCDECFKKKGTKRKDNKFNAKRLPTTKLGVYIEHRVNNFLKKKEAGAGEVSIRVVSSSDKMVEVKPGMRSKFVETGELSNDFPYRAKALFAFEEIDGTDVCFFGMHVQEYGSECPTPNTRRVYIAYLDSVHFFKPRQFRTAVYHEILLGYMDYVKKLGYTMAHIWACPPSEGDDYIFHCHPNEQKIPKPKRLQDWYKKMLDKGIIERIVLDYKDILKQAMEDNLRSAADLPYFEGDFW
;
A
#
# COMPACT_ATOMS: atom_id res chain seq x y z
N LEU A 1 29.37 -2.45 2.76
CA LEU A 1 30.20 -1.24 2.90
C LEU A 1 29.36 -0.06 2.46
N GLU A 2 29.18 0.94 3.32
CA GLU A 2 28.37 2.13 2.98
C GLU A 2 29.15 3.09 2.07
N GLN A 3 28.45 3.74 1.14
CA GLN A 3 29.05 4.71 0.22
C GLN A 3 29.26 6.06 0.92
N PHE A 4 30.36 6.74 0.57
CA PHE A 4 30.70 8.05 1.08
C PHE A 4 30.69 9.10 -0.02
N VAL A 5 30.45 10.34 0.37
CA VAL A 5 30.58 11.53 -0.47
C VAL A 5 31.57 12.50 0.15
N ILE A 6 32.27 13.26 -0.69
CA ILE A 6 33.27 14.24 -0.27
C ILE A 6 32.70 15.63 -0.47
N CYS A 7 32.77 16.47 0.56
CA CYS A 7 32.34 17.86 0.45
C CYS A 7 33.28 18.63 -0.48
N ASN A 8 32.73 19.28 -1.51
CA ASN A 8 33.48 20.07 -2.50
C ASN A 8 34.26 21.24 -1.87
N ASP A 9 33.83 21.73 -0.71
CA ASP A 9 34.43 22.90 -0.07
C ASP A 9 35.50 22.56 0.97
N CYS A 10 35.21 21.63 1.87
CA CYS A 10 36.09 21.33 3.01
C CYS A 10 36.80 19.97 2.90
N GLY A 11 36.53 19.19 1.85
CA GLY A 11 37.15 17.88 1.62
C GLY A 11 36.75 16.79 2.62
N ARG A 12 35.86 17.08 3.60
CA ARG A 12 35.40 16.08 4.57
C ARG A 12 34.60 14.98 3.88
N LYS A 13 34.86 13.76 4.29
CA LYS A 13 34.18 12.54 3.85
C LYS A 13 33.02 12.24 4.80
N LEU A 14 31.80 12.12 4.26
CA LEU A 14 30.57 11.86 5.02
C LEU A 14 29.81 10.69 4.39
N HIS A 15 29.08 9.92 5.18
CA HIS A 15 28.23 8.84 4.65
C HIS A 15 27.14 9.43 3.74
N GLN A 16 26.98 8.87 2.55
CA GLN A 16 26.04 9.38 1.55
C GLN A 16 24.59 9.39 2.05
N ILE A 17 24.19 8.35 2.79
CA ILE A 17 22.85 8.21 3.35
C ILE A 17 22.63 9.22 4.48
N CYS A 18 23.60 9.41 5.39
CA CYS A 18 23.47 10.38 6.49
C CYS A 18 23.22 11.82 6.00
N VAL A 19 23.76 12.20 4.85
CA VAL A 19 23.59 13.55 4.27
C VAL A 19 22.57 13.59 3.13
N LEU A 20 21.91 12.46 2.85
CA LEU A 20 20.92 12.27 1.79
C LEU A 20 21.39 12.89 0.46
N HIS A 21 22.62 12.59 0.03
CA HIS A 21 23.13 13.07 -1.25
C HIS A 21 22.84 12.09 -2.38
N HIS A 22 22.22 12.60 -3.44
CA HIS A 22 21.96 11.85 -4.65
C HIS A 22 22.30 12.71 -5.87
N GLU A 23 23.16 12.20 -6.74
CA GLU A 23 23.70 12.93 -7.89
C GLU A 23 22.61 13.39 -8.86
N ALA A 24 21.59 12.56 -9.12
CA ALA A 24 20.46 12.94 -9.96
C ALA A 24 19.64 14.13 -9.42
N ILE A 25 19.66 14.38 -8.10
CA ILE A 25 18.97 15.51 -7.47
C ILE A 25 19.90 16.74 -7.48
N TRP A 26 21.19 16.53 -7.15
CA TRP A 26 22.21 17.58 -7.06
C TRP A 26 23.45 17.21 -7.87
N PRO A 27 23.43 17.41 -9.20
CA PRO A 27 24.52 16.99 -10.09
C PRO A 27 25.77 17.85 -9.97
N SER A 28 25.68 19.02 -9.31
CA SER A 28 26.83 19.88 -9.03
C SER A 28 27.75 19.36 -7.92
N GLY A 29 27.47 18.17 -7.38
CA GLY A 29 28.20 17.56 -6.28
C GLY A 29 27.68 17.95 -4.89
N PHE A 30 28.38 17.49 -3.87
CA PHE A 30 27.98 17.60 -2.47
C PHE A 30 28.70 18.73 -1.75
N THR A 31 27.94 19.56 -1.03
CA THR A 31 28.44 20.52 -0.03
C THR A 31 27.78 20.21 1.30
N CYS A 32 28.55 20.11 2.39
CA CYS A 32 28.00 19.80 3.70
C CYS A 32 27.30 21.01 4.35
N ASP A 33 26.42 20.74 5.30
CA ASP A 33 25.59 21.78 5.97
C ASP A 33 26.43 22.85 6.67
N GLU A 34 27.60 22.49 7.23
CA GLU A 34 28.52 23.46 7.84
C GLU A 34 29.08 24.45 6.80
N CYS A 35 29.40 23.98 5.60
CA CYS A 35 29.90 24.83 4.52
C CYS A 35 28.80 25.73 3.96
N PHE A 36 27.58 25.21 3.79
CA PHE A 36 26.40 26.04 3.47
C PHE A 36 26.19 27.13 4.52
N LYS A 37 26.22 26.77 5.81
CA LYS A 37 26.07 27.73 6.91
C LYS A 37 27.15 28.81 6.92
N LYS A 38 28.41 28.46 6.69
CA LYS A 38 29.53 29.42 6.59
C LYS A 38 29.38 30.39 5.43
N LYS A 39 28.87 29.92 4.28
CA LYS A 39 28.63 30.74 3.08
C LYS A 39 27.33 31.56 3.15
N GLY A 40 26.48 31.32 4.15
CA GLY A 40 25.14 31.92 4.21
C GLY A 40 24.21 31.45 3.09
N THR A 41 24.50 30.30 2.47
CA THR A 41 23.70 29.72 1.39
C THR A 41 22.96 28.48 1.88
N LYS A 42 21.97 28.02 1.11
CA LYS A 42 21.23 26.78 1.39
C LYS A 42 21.40 25.80 0.24
N ARG A 43 21.25 24.52 0.55
CA ARG A 43 21.12 23.47 -0.45
C ARG A 43 19.92 23.76 -1.35
N LYS A 44 20.07 23.52 -2.65
CA LYS A 44 18.98 23.66 -3.61
C LYS A 44 17.84 22.70 -3.26
N ASP A 45 16.60 23.13 -3.42
CA ASP A 45 15.44 22.31 -3.07
C ASP A 45 15.38 20.99 -3.86
N ASN A 46 14.96 19.92 -3.17
CA ASN A 46 14.72 18.62 -3.81
C ASN A 46 13.44 18.67 -4.65
N LYS A 47 13.61 18.59 -5.97
CA LYS A 47 12.51 18.54 -6.95
C LYS A 47 11.87 17.16 -7.09
N PHE A 48 12.51 16.10 -6.59
CA PHE A 48 12.06 14.70 -6.64
C PHE A 48 11.48 14.31 -5.28
N ASN A 49 10.27 14.81 -5.01
CA ASN A 49 9.56 14.58 -3.76
C ASN A 49 8.17 13.97 -4.04
N ALA A 50 7.61 13.30 -3.03
CA ALA A 50 6.35 12.57 -3.13
C ALA A 50 5.19 13.48 -3.54
N LYS A 51 5.17 14.71 -3.02
CA LYS A 51 4.14 15.71 -3.33
C LYS A 51 4.07 16.03 -4.83
N ARG A 52 5.21 16.00 -5.53
CA ARG A 52 5.32 16.29 -6.98
C ARG A 52 5.08 15.09 -7.90
N LEU A 53 4.88 13.89 -7.36
CA LEU A 53 4.36 12.77 -8.16
C LEU A 53 2.94 13.09 -8.65
N PRO A 54 2.55 12.67 -9.87
CA PRO A 54 1.21 12.88 -10.40
C PRO A 54 0.13 12.41 -9.43
N THR A 55 -0.89 13.24 -9.24
CA THR A 55 -2.02 12.91 -8.38
C THR A 55 -3.08 12.12 -9.14
N THR A 56 -3.85 11.32 -8.41
CA THR A 56 -5.01 10.59 -8.94
C THR A 56 -6.21 10.80 -8.05
N LYS A 57 -7.42 10.58 -8.57
CA LYS A 57 -8.66 10.68 -7.77
C LYS A 57 -8.61 9.79 -6.52
N LEU A 58 -8.14 8.55 -6.67
CA LEU A 58 -7.96 7.62 -5.55
C LEU A 58 -6.91 8.12 -4.55
N GLY A 59 -5.74 8.56 -5.03
CA GLY A 59 -4.67 9.07 -4.16
C GLY A 59 -5.14 10.26 -3.33
N VAL A 60 -5.72 11.27 -3.98
CA VAL A 60 -6.26 12.46 -3.31
C VAL A 60 -7.37 12.11 -2.32
N TYR A 61 -8.22 11.14 -2.65
CA TYR A 61 -9.30 10.70 -1.76
C TYR A 61 -8.79 10.14 -0.44
N ILE A 62 -7.83 9.20 -0.52
CA ILE A 62 -7.22 8.59 0.66
C ILE A 62 -6.39 9.62 1.44
N GLU A 63 -5.60 10.43 0.73
CA GLU A 63 -4.77 11.49 1.31
C GLU A 63 -5.61 12.46 2.15
N HIS A 64 -6.71 12.95 1.59
CA HIS A 64 -7.62 13.86 2.30
C HIS A 64 -8.21 13.21 3.54
N ARG A 65 -8.60 11.93 3.45
CA ARG A 65 -9.13 11.17 4.58
C ARG A 65 -8.09 11.05 5.71
N VAL A 66 -6.86 10.66 5.39
CA VAL A 66 -5.77 10.49 6.36
C VAL A 66 -5.42 11.82 7.03
N ASN A 67 -5.19 12.88 6.24
CA ASN A 67 -4.81 14.18 6.80
C ASN A 67 -5.94 14.82 7.63
N ASN A 68 -7.21 14.63 7.23
CA ASN A 68 -8.35 15.06 8.04
C ASN A 68 -8.41 14.31 9.37
N PHE A 69 -8.15 13.00 9.38
CA PHE A 69 -8.07 12.22 10.61
C PHE A 69 -6.96 12.75 11.52
N LEU A 70 -5.76 12.94 10.98
CA LEU A 70 -4.61 13.46 11.74
C LEU A 70 -4.88 14.85 12.31
N LYS A 71 -5.48 15.75 11.52
CA LYS A 71 -5.87 17.09 11.96
C LYS A 71 -6.93 17.04 13.07
N LYS A 72 -7.98 16.23 12.93
CA LYS A 72 -9.03 16.07 13.95
C LYS A 72 -8.52 15.48 15.26
N LYS A 73 -7.46 14.67 15.19
CA LYS A 73 -6.81 14.07 16.36
C LYS A 73 -5.70 14.94 16.95
N GLU A 74 -5.44 16.11 16.36
CA GLU A 74 -4.34 17.00 16.75
C GLU A 74 -3.02 16.23 16.85
N ALA A 75 -2.79 15.33 15.89
CA ALA A 75 -1.74 14.32 16.01
C ALA A 75 -0.31 14.90 15.99
N GLY A 76 -0.12 16.13 15.50
CA GLY A 76 1.21 16.73 15.32
C GLY A 76 2.08 15.96 14.32
N ALA A 77 1.47 15.17 13.43
CA ALA A 77 2.14 14.43 12.37
C ALA A 77 2.54 15.34 11.21
N GLY A 78 3.56 14.92 10.44
CA GLY A 78 3.83 15.51 9.14
C GLY A 78 2.66 15.33 8.17
N GLU A 79 2.63 16.11 7.10
CA GLU A 79 1.64 15.92 6.04
C GLU A 79 1.87 14.56 5.36
N VAL A 80 0.80 13.76 5.25
CA VAL A 80 0.86 12.48 4.54
C VAL A 80 0.49 12.70 3.08
N SER A 81 1.30 12.22 2.14
CA SER A 81 0.98 12.16 0.72
C SER A 81 0.65 10.74 0.30
N ILE A 82 -0.43 10.53 -0.46
CA ILE A 82 -0.79 9.22 -1.05
C ILE A 82 -0.66 9.29 -2.56
N ARG A 83 0.12 8.38 -3.15
CA ARG A 83 0.36 8.35 -4.60
C ARG A 83 0.09 6.97 -5.18
N VAL A 84 -0.75 6.93 -6.21
CA VAL A 84 -0.91 5.75 -7.06
C VAL A 84 0.17 5.84 -8.13
N VAL A 85 1.16 4.96 -8.05
CA VAL A 85 2.36 5.00 -8.90
C VAL A 85 2.30 4.02 -10.07
N SER A 86 1.37 3.08 -10.02
CA SER A 86 1.09 2.14 -11.12
C SER A 86 -0.41 1.85 -11.20
N SER A 87 -0.90 1.76 -12.43
CA SER A 87 -2.27 1.35 -12.76
C SER A 87 -2.25 0.72 -14.14
N SER A 88 -2.39 -0.59 -14.23
CA SER A 88 -2.38 -1.32 -15.50
C SER A 88 -3.46 -2.40 -15.56
N ASP A 89 -3.98 -2.63 -16.76
CA ASP A 89 -4.92 -3.72 -17.00
C ASP A 89 -4.13 -5.04 -17.13
N LYS A 90 -4.64 -6.08 -16.49
CA LYS A 90 -4.06 -7.43 -16.41
C LYS A 90 -5.17 -8.46 -16.54
N MET A 91 -4.78 -9.72 -16.73
CA MET A 91 -5.69 -10.87 -16.66
C MET A 91 -5.08 -11.94 -15.77
N VAL A 92 -5.92 -12.65 -15.03
CA VAL A 92 -5.55 -13.91 -14.36
C VAL A 92 -6.11 -15.06 -15.17
N GLU A 93 -5.26 -16.01 -15.51
CA GLU A 93 -5.66 -17.23 -16.21
C GLU A 93 -5.99 -18.34 -15.21
N VAL A 94 -7.06 -19.08 -15.47
CA VAL A 94 -7.44 -20.23 -14.64
C VAL A 94 -6.41 -21.34 -14.80
N LYS A 95 -5.85 -21.79 -13.67
CA LYS A 95 -4.79 -22.82 -13.66
C LYS A 95 -5.28 -24.17 -14.21
N PRO A 96 -4.37 -25.03 -14.73
CA PRO A 96 -4.74 -26.22 -15.51
C PRO A 96 -5.77 -27.17 -14.88
N GLY A 97 -5.69 -27.42 -13.57
CA GLY A 97 -6.64 -28.31 -12.88
C GLY A 97 -8.07 -27.78 -12.88
N MET A 98 -8.26 -26.51 -12.53
CA MET A 98 -9.56 -25.84 -12.59
C MET A 98 -10.05 -25.69 -14.03
N ARG A 99 -9.13 -25.41 -14.96
CA ARG A 99 -9.44 -25.26 -16.38
C ARG A 99 -10.03 -26.53 -16.97
N SER A 100 -9.36 -27.67 -16.81
CA SER A 100 -9.85 -28.96 -17.31
C SER A 100 -11.17 -29.36 -16.66
N LYS A 101 -11.39 -28.98 -15.40
CA LYS A 101 -12.59 -29.36 -14.66
C LYS A 101 -13.82 -28.51 -14.96
N PHE A 102 -13.66 -27.20 -15.15
CA PHE A 102 -14.77 -26.24 -15.18
C PHE A 102 -14.78 -25.30 -16.41
N VAL A 103 -13.62 -25.01 -17.00
CA VAL A 103 -13.57 -24.11 -18.17
C VAL A 103 -13.93 -24.86 -19.44
N GLU A 104 -13.39 -26.07 -19.62
CA GLU A 104 -13.67 -26.91 -20.80
C GLU A 104 -15.14 -27.36 -20.87
N THR A 105 -15.83 -27.41 -19.72
CA THR A 105 -17.26 -27.70 -19.63
C THR A 105 -18.14 -26.45 -19.79
N GLY A 106 -17.55 -25.26 -19.82
CA GLY A 106 -18.25 -23.97 -19.92
C GLY A 106 -18.83 -23.46 -18.60
N GLU A 107 -18.52 -24.09 -17.47
CA GLU A 107 -18.98 -23.69 -16.13
C GLU A 107 -18.21 -22.49 -15.56
N LEU A 108 -16.98 -22.25 -16.03
CA LEU A 108 -16.11 -21.15 -15.59
C LEU A 108 -15.46 -20.46 -16.79
N SER A 109 -15.23 -19.15 -16.68
CA SER A 109 -14.42 -18.42 -17.68
C SER A 109 -12.95 -18.82 -17.63
N ASN A 110 -12.27 -18.81 -18.78
CA ASN A 110 -10.84 -19.16 -18.87
C ASN A 110 -9.93 -18.16 -18.16
N ASP A 111 -10.34 -16.90 -18.12
CA ASP A 111 -9.58 -15.80 -17.58
C ASP A 111 -10.49 -14.69 -17.04
N PHE A 112 -9.93 -13.87 -16.14
CA PHE A 112 -10.62 -12.76 -15.50
C PHE A 112 -9.80 -11.47 -15.63
N PRO A 113 -10.28 -10.45 -16.37
CA PRO A 113 -9.60 -9.17 -16.48
C PRO A 113 -9.74 -8.33 -15.21
N TYR A 114 -8.66 -7.69 -14.80
CA TYR A 114 -8.62 -6.79 -13.65
C TYR A 114 -7.66 -5.63 -13.86
N ARG A 115 -7.86 -4.57 -13.08
CA ARG A 115 -6.89 -3.47 -13.00
C ARG A 115 -5.99 -3.66 -11.79
N ALA A 116 -4.71 -3.82 -12.02
CA ALA A 116 -3.68 -3.82 -10.98
C ALA A 116 -3.29 -2.39 -10.63
N LYS A 117 -3.26 -2.04 -9.34
CA LYS A 117 -2.74 -0.74 -8.89
C LYS A 117 -1.71 -0.91 -7.78
N ALA A 118 -0.72 -0.03 -7.78
CA ALA A 118 0.23 0.13 -6.70
C ALA A 118 0.11 1.54 -6.12
N LEU A 119 -0.06 1.65 -4.80
CA LEU A 119 -0.10 2.92 -4.10
C LEU A 119 0.83 2.94 -2.89
N PHE A 120 1.38 4.11 -2.61
CA PHE A 120 2.31 4.33 -1.52
C PHE A 120 1.93 5.56 -0.70
N ALA A 121 2.21 5.51 0.60
CA ALA A 121 2.06 6.63 1.52
C ALA A 121 3.42 7.15 1.96
N PHE A 122 3.56 8.47 1.95
CA PHE A 122 4.76 9.20 2.31
C PHE A 122 4.44 10.18 3.43
N GLU A 123 5.29 10.29 4.43
CA GLU A 123 5.21 11.32 5.46
C GLU A 123 6.44 12.23 5.34
N GLU A 124 6.24 13.55 5.44
CA GLU A 124 7.35 14.49 5.56
C GLU A 124 7.87 14.51 7.01
N ILE A 125 9.07 13.94 7.23
CA ILE A 125 9.74 13.88 8.53
C ILE A 125 11.04 14.68 8.44
N ASP A 126 11.19 15.71 9.28
CA ASP A 126 12.39 16.54 9.35
C ASP A 126 12.78 17.12 7.96
N GLY A 127 11.77 17.49 7.15
CA GLY A 127 11.94 18.04 5.80
C GLY A 127 12.27 17.01 4.71
N THR A 128 12.19 15.71 5.03
CA THR A 128 12.48 14.60 4.11
C THR A 128 11.25 13.70 3.95
N ASP A 129 10.96 13.27 2.72
CA ASP A 129 9.91 12.28 2.48
C ASP A 129 10.34 10.89 2.95
N VAL A 130 9.51 10.27 3.77
CA VAL A 130 9.66 8.87 4.22
C VAL A 130 8.49 8.06 3.67
N CYS A 131 8.77 7.15 2.74
CA CYS A 131 7.79 6.17 2.27
C CYS A 131 7.58 5.12 3.35
N PHE A 132 6.38 5.05 3.94
CA PHE A 132 6.14 4.25 5.15
C PHE A 132 5.06 3.17 5.01
N PHE A 133 4.33 3.17 3.90
CA PHE A 133 3.29 2.18 3.60
C PHE A 133 3.17 1.97 2.10
N GLY A 134 2.97 0.73 1.67
CA GLY A 134 2.75 0.34 0.28
C GLY A 134 1.62 -0.67 0.19
N MET A 135 0.84 -0.62 -0.89
CA MET A 135 -0.25 -1.57 -1.13
C MET A 135 -0.44 -1.83 -2.63
N HIS A 136 -0.61 -3.11 -2.97
CA HIS A 136 -1.00 -3.58 -4.29
C HIS A 136 -2.42 -4.16 -4.24
N VAL A 137 -3.24 -3.77 -5.20
CA VAL A 137 -4.64 -4.21 -5.30
C VAL A 137 -4.96 -4.71 -6.70
N GLN A 138 -5.94 -5.62 -6.77
CA GLN A 138 -6.55 -6.11 -8.00
C GLN A 138 -8.02 -5.69 -8.00
N GLU A 139 -8.45 -4.95 -9.01
CA GLU A 139 -9.82 -4.44 -9.15
C GLU A 139 -10.52 -5.10 -10.35
N TYR A 140 -11.46 -6.00 -10.08
CA TYR A 140 -12.25 -6.72 -11.09
C TYR A 140 -13.55 -5.97 -11.37
N GLY A 141 -13.65 -5.36 -12.55
CA GLY A 141 -14.71 -4.41 -12.90
C GLY A 141 -16.09 -5.03 -13.12
N SER A 142 -17.03 -4.22 -13.62
CA SER A 142 -18.38 -4.67 -13.99
C SER A 142 -18.42 -5.60 -15.19
N GLU A 143 -17.46 -5.45 -16.11
CA GLU A 143 -17.33 -6.27 -17.32
C GLU A 143 -16.54 -7.57 -17.09
N CYS A 144 -15.99 -7.77 -15.88
CA CYS A 144 -15.34 -9.02 -15.52
C CYS A 144 -16.41 -10.11 -15.32
N PRO A 145 -16.24 -11.32 -15.87
CA PRO A 145 -17.20 -12.40 -15.67
C PRO A 145 -17.28 -12.84 -14.21
N THR A 146 -18.42 -13.42 -13.85
CA THR A 146 -18.64 -14.13 -12.59
C THR A 146 -17.64 -15.30 -12.48
N PRO A 147 -17.05 -15.59 -11.31
CA PRO A 147 -17.38 -15.05 -9.98
C PRO A 147 -16.69 -13.73 -9.59
N ASN A 148 -15.84 -13.16 -10.43
CA ASN A 148 -14.99 -12.02 -10.04
C ASN A 148 -15.63 -10.63 -10.20
N THR A 149 -16.78 -10.53 -10.87
CA THR A 149 -17.48 -9.27 -11.15
C THR A 149 -17.62 -8.37 -9.91
N ARG A 150 -17.20 -7.10 -10.03
CA ARG A 150 -17.30 -6.07 -8.98
C ARG A 150 -16.59 -6.39 -7.66
N ARG A 151 -15.48 -7.15 -7.72
CA ARG A 151 -14.67 -7.48 -6.54
C ARG A 151 -13.33 -6.74 -6.54
N VAL A 152 -12.82 -6.44 -5.34
CA VAL A 152 -11.43 -6.01 -5.16
C VAL A 152 -10.69 -7.00 -4.28
N TYR A 153 -9.42 -7.24 -4.57
CA TYR A 153 -8.53 -8.06 -3.76
C TYR A 153 -7.31 -7.24 -3.35
N ILE A 154 -7.02 -7.17 -2.05
CA ILE A 154 -5.81 -6.55 -1.52
C ILE A 154 -4.72 -7.64 -1.54
N ALA A 155 -3.92 -7.64 -2.60
CA ALA A 155 -2.95 -8.70 -2.87
C ALA A 155 -1.78 -8.66 -1.88
N TYR A 156 -1.18 -7.47 -1.71
CA TYR A 156 -0.07 -7.27 -0.80
C TYR A 156 -0.20 -5.90 -0.14
N LEU A 157 0.11 -5.83 1.15
CA LEU A 157 0.43 -4.57 1.81
C LEU A 157 1.66 -4.75 2.68
N ASP A 158 2.39 -3.66 2.85
CA ASP A 158 3.61 -3.64 3.62
C ASP A 158 3.84 -2.26 4.23
N SER A 159 4.71 -2.19 5.24
CA SER A 159 5.01 -0.93 5.91
C SER A 159 6.38 -0.93 6.56
N VAL A 160 7.05 0.22 6.56
CA VAL A 160 8.16 0.49 7.48
C VAL A 160 7.67 1.35 8.64
N HIS A 161 8.09 0.99 9.85
CA HIS A 161 7.42 1.44 11.08
C HIS A 161 7.77 2.87 11.53
N PHE A 162 8.35 3.71 10.67
CA PHE A 162 8.92 5.02 11.00
C PHE A 162 7.91 6.18 11.08
N PHE A 163 6.64 5.96 10.75
CA PHE A 163 5.60 6.99 10.84
C PHE A 163 5.62 7.74 12.17
N LYS A 164 5.57 9.07 12.12
CA LYS A 164 5.55 9.95 13.28
C LYS A 164 4.19 10.69 13.41
N PRO A 165 3.65 10.78 14.63
CA PRO A 165 4.12 10.14 15.84
C PRO A 165 3.64 8.67 15.92
N ARG A 166 4.44 7.83 16.59
CA ARG A 166 4.29 6.36 16.61
C ARG A 166 2.90 5.87 17.04
N GLN A 167 2.26 6.57 17.98
CA GLN A 167 0.96 6.16 18.53
C GLN A 167 -0.19 6.21 17.52
N PHE A 168 -0.07 7.00 16.45
CA PHE A 168 -1.10 7.10 15.41
C PHE A 168 -0.85 6.17 14.21
N ARG A 169 0.33 5.55 14.11
CA ARG A 169 0.75 4.73 12.96
C ARG A 169 -0.28 3.67 12.55
N THR A 170 -0.73 2.85 13.48
CA THR A 170 -1.75 1.82 13.19
C THR A 170 -3.07 2.43 12.74
N ALA A 171 -3.49 3.55 13.34
CA ALA A 171 -4.71 4.22 12.94
C ALA A 171 -4.61 4.78 11.52
N VAL A 172 -3.45 5.34 11.14
CA VAL A 172 -3.20 5.82 9.77
C VAL A 172 -3.29 4.68 8.75
N TYR A 173 -2.69 3.52 9.01
CA TYR A 173 -2.84 2.35 8.14
C TYR A 173 -4.32 1.95 7.96
N HIS A 174 -5.10 1.97 9.04
CA HIS A 174 -6.54 1.70 8.96
C HIS A 174 -7.28 2.76 8.14
N GLU A 175 -6.93 4.05 8.29
CA GLU A 175 -7.51 5.12 7.47
C GLU A 175 -7.20 4.97 5.98
N ILE A 176 -6.01 4.48 5.64
CA ILE A 176 -5.63 4.19 4.24
C ILE A 176 -6.53 3.08 3.67
N LEU A 177 -6.65 1.95 4.38
CA LEU A 177 -7.47 0.81 3.95
C LEU A 177 -8.96 1.17 3.86
N LEU A 178 -9.51 1.84 4.88
CA LEU A 178 -10.89 2.27 4.87
C LEU A 178 -11.16 3.34 3.81
N GLY A 179 -10.20 4.22 3.54
CA GLY A 179 -10.27 5.18 2.45
C GLY A 179 -10.34 4.50 1.08
N TYR A 180 -9.53 3.46 0.88
CA TYR A 180 -9.59 2.65 -0.33
C TYR A 180 -10.95 1.94 -0.47
N MET A 181 -11.42 1.25 0.59
CA MET A 181 -12.69 0.51 0.57
C MET A 181 -13.89 1.42 0.31
N ASP A 182 -13.94 2.59 0.94
CA ASP A 182 -15.00 3.57 0.71
C ASP A 182 -14.96 4.14 -0.72
N TYR A 183 -13.77 4.37 -1.25
CA TYR A 183 -13.61 4.83 -2.64
C TYR A 183 -14.12 3.80 -3.64
N VAL A 184 -13.70 2.54 -3.54
CA VAL A 184 -14.13 1.49 -4.48
C VAL A 184 -15.61 1.15 -4.32
N LYS A 185 -16.16 1.21 -3.09
CA LYS A 185 -17.60 1.11 -2.86
C LYS A 185 -18.38 2.17 -3.65
N LYS A 186 -17.91 3.42 -3.66
CA LYS A 186 -18.52 4.52 -4.44
C LYS A 186 -18.42 4.31 -5.96
N LEU A 187 -17.43 3.55 -6.42
CA LEU A 187 -17.33 3.13 -7.82
C LEU A 187 -18.22 1.92 -8.15
N GLY A 188 -18.90 1.34 -7.17
CA GLY A 188 -19.82 0.22 -7.35
C GLY A 188 -19.16 -1.16 -7.25
N TYR A 189 -17.97 -1.26 -6.65
CA TYR A 189 -17.46 -2.56 -6.20
C TYR A 189 -18.25 -3.00 -4.96
N THR A 190 -18.57 -4.29 -4.88
CA THR A 190 -19.50 -4.83 -3.88
C THR A 190 -18.79 -5.62 -2.79
N MET A 191 -17.62 -6.21 -3.09
CA MET A 191 -16.88 -7.06 -2.16
C MET A 191 -15.39 -6.77 -2.19
N ALA A 192 -14.77 -6.76 -1.01
CA ALA A 192 -13.34 -6.64 -0.82
C ALA A 192 -12.79 -7.91 -0.17
N HIS A 193 -11.73 -8.46 -0.74
CA HIS A 193 -11.10 -9.70 -0.31
C HIS A 193 -9.73 -9.41 0.28
N ILE A 194 -9.44 -10.03 1.43
CA ILE A 194 -8.16 -9.89 2.14
C ILE A 194 -7.72 -11.29 2.55
N TRP A 195 -6.53 -11.68 2.11
CA TRP A 195 -5.84 -12.83 2.68
C TRP A 195 -4.89 -12.33 3.80
N ALA A 196 -5.23 -12.65 5.05
CA ALA A 196 -4.43 -12.26 6.21
C ALA A 196 -3.20 -13.18 6.38
N CYS A 197 -2.27 -13.10 5.43
CA CYS A 197 -1.02 -13.85 5.40
C CYS A 197 0.15 -12.93 5.81
N PRO A 198 0.84 -13.19 6.93
CA PRO A 198 2.12 -12.56 7.21
C PRO A 198 3.21 -13.09 6.25
N PRO A 199 4.25 -12.29 5.95
CA PRO A 199 5.38 -12.78 5.16
C PRO A 199 6.11 -13.91 5.91
N SER A 200 6.73 -14.81 5.14
CA SER A 200 7.61 -15.84 5.70
C SER A 200 8.82 -15.19 6.37
N GLU A 201 9.51 -15.96 7.23
CA GLU A 201 10.72 -15.46 7.87
C GLU A 201 11.81 -15.14 6.84
N GLY A 202 12.24 -13.87 6.81
CA GLY A 202 13.23 -13.37 5.86
C GLY A 202 12.67 -12.86 4.53
N ASP A 203 11.35 -12.97 4.31
CA ASP A 203 10.69 -12.43 3.11
C ASP A 203 10.14 -11.02 3.36
N ASP A 204 10.24 -10.16 2.34
CA ASP A 204 9.67 -8.82 2.31
C ASP A 204 8.60 -8.74 1.23
N TYR A 205 7.40 -8.20 1.53
CA TYR A 205 6.35 -8.07 0.53
C TYR A 205 6.62 -6.93 -0.46
N ILE A 206 7.02 -5.75 0.03
CA ILE A 206 7.24 -4.56 -0.80
C ILE A 206 8.54 -3.86 -0.42
N PHE A 207 8.79 -3.63 0.87
CA PHE A 207 9.95 -2.88 1.33
C PHE A 207 11.10 -3.82 1.65
N HIS A 208 12.14 -3.78 0.83
CA HIS A 208 13.31 -4.62 1.05
C HIS A 208 14.06 -4.26 2.36
N CYS A 209 14.39 -5.27 3.14
CA CYS A 209 15.22 -5.21 4.35
C CYS A 209 14.60 -4.34 5.45
N HIS A 210 13.60 -4.90 6.13
CA HIS A 210 12.95 -4.26 7.27
C HIS A 210 13.90 -3.97 8.45
N PRO A 211 13.61 -2.94 9.28
CA PRO A 211 14.34 -2.71 10.52
C PRO A 211 14.30 -3.95 11.43
N ASN A 212 15.43 -4.35 12.01
CA ASN A 212 15.56 -5.55 12.84
C ASN A 212 14.59 -5.55 14.05
N GLU A 213 14.29 -4.37 14.58
CA GLU A 213 13.37 -4.15 15.69
C GLU A 213 11.88 -4.19 15.26
N GLN A 214 11.59 -4.17 13.95
CA GLN A 214 10.24 -4.25 13.41
C GLN A 214 9.75 -5.70 13.41
N LYS A 215 8.97 -6.05 14.43
CA LYS A 215 8.40 -7.40 14.56
C LYS A 215 7.31 -7.64 13.52
N ILE A 216 7.46 -8.72 12.75
CA ILE A 216 6.42 -9.26 11.87
C ILE A 216 5.27 -9.84 12.72
N PRO A 217 4.00 -9.48 12.45
CA PRO A 217 2.87 -10.01 13.20
C PRO A 217 2.64 -11.48 12.88
N LYS A 218 2.38 -12.31 13.91
CA LYS A 218 1.88 -13.69 13.72
C LYS A 218 0.46 -13.68 13.12
N PRO A 219 0.00 -14.77 12.46
CA PRO A 219 -1.29 -14.81 11.77
C PRO A 219 -2.48 -14.31 12.60
N LYS A 220 -2.62 -14.76 13.85
CA LYS A 220 -3.70 -14.34 14.75
C LYS A 220 -3.70 -12.82 15.01
N ARG A 221 -2.52 -12.23 15.23
CA ARG A 221 -2.38 -10.79 15.46
C ARG A 221 -2.74 -9.99 14.21
N LEU A 222 -2.35 -10.47 13.03
CA LEU A 222 -2.69 -9.83 11.76
C LEU A 222 -4.19 -9.92 11.48
N GLN A 223 -4.83 -11.06 11.74
CA GLN A 223 -6.28 -11.22 11.65
C GLN A 223 -7.01 -10.24 12.57
N ASP A 224 -6.60 -10.14 13.84
CA ASP A 224 -7.22 -9.22 14.81
C ASP A 224 -7.00 -7.75 14.42
N TRP A 225 -5.87 -7.44 13.78
CA TRP A 225 -5.59 -6.12 13.22
C TRP A 225 -6.58 -5.75 12.11
N TYR A 226 -6.81 -6.66 11.14
CA TYR A 226 -7.82 -6.45 10.10
C TYR A 226 -9.24 -6.38 10.66
N LYS A 227 -9.61 -7.25 11.61
CA LYS A 227 -10.92 -7.20 12.27
C LYS A 227 -11.17 -5.84 12.91
N LYS A 228 -10.19 -5.32 13.67
CA LYS A 228 -10.28 -3.98 14.26
C LYS A 228 -10.45 -2.87 13.21
N MET A 229 -9.80 -3.00 12.05
CA MET A 229 -9.98 -2.08 10.93
C MET A 229 -11.40 -2.17 10.34
N LEU A 230 -11.90 -3.39 10.12
CA LEU A 230 -13.23 -3.65 9.57
C LEU A 230 -14.36 -3.25 10.53
N ASP A 231 -14.21 -3.50 11.84
CA ASP A 231 -15.15 -3.05 12.88
C ASP A 231 -15.33 -1.53 12.85
N LYS A 232 -14.22 -0.79 12.71
CA LYS A 232 -14.27 0.66 12.50
C LYS A 232 -14.99 1.01 11.20
N GLY A 233 -14.75 0.26 10.12
CA GLY A 233 -15.44 0.41 8.84
C GLY A 233 -16.96 0.21 8.95
N ILE A 234 -17.43 -0.71 9.79
CA ILE A 234 -18.85 -0.93 10.06
C ILE A 234 -19.46 0.27 10.79
N ILE A 235 -18.79 0.74 11.86
CA ILE A 235 -19.24 1.92 12.62
C ILE A 235 -19.38 3.15 11.72
N GLU A 236 -18.45 3.31 10.76
CA GLU A 236 -18.45 4.40 9.79
C GLU A 236 -19.32 4.15 8.54
N ARG A 237 -20.04 3.02 8.50
CA ARG A 237 -20.92 2.62 7.38
C ARG A 237 -20.22 2.48 6.03
N ILE A 238 -18.91 2.26 6.06
CA ILE A 238 -18.09 1.94 4.88
C ILE A 238 -18.30 0.46 4.55
N VAL A 239 -18.09 -0.40 5.54
CA VAL A 239 -18.30 -1.85 5.45
C VAL A 239 -19.70 -2.17 5.97
N LEU A 240 -20.44 -3.03 5.28
CA LEU A 240 -21.76 -3.48 5.76
C LEU A 240 -21.61 -4.57 6.82
N ASP A 241 -20.89 -5.62 6.45
CA ASP A 241 -20.47 -6.73 7.30
C ASP A 241 -19.16 -7.32 6.75
N TYR A 242 -18.57 -8.27 7.49
CA TYR A 242 -17.48 -9.09 6.99
C TYR A 242 -17.58 -10.49 7.60
N LYS A 243 -17.11 -11.49 6.86
CA LYS A 243 -17.16 -12.91 7.24
C LYS A 243 -15.85 -13.58 6.86
N ASP A 244 -15.54 -14.68 7.54
CA ASP A 244 -14.56 -15.62 6.98
C ASP A 244 -15.14 -16.31 5.74
N ILE A 245 -14.25 -16.84 4.90
CA ILE A 245 -14.63 -17.40 3.60
C ILE A 245 -15.59 -18.59 3.72
N LEU A 246 -15.45 -19.41 4.77
CA LEU A 246 -16.29 -20.58 4.98
C LEU A 246 -17.73 -20.16 5.29
N LYS A 247 -17.88 -19.21 6.22
CA LYS A 247 -19.20 -18.67 6.57
C LYS A 247 -19.84 -17.98 5.36
N GLN A 248 -19.09 -17.19 4.61
CA GLN A 248 -19.61 -16.55 3.39
C GLN A 248 -20.04 -17.59 2.36
N ALA A 249 -19.25 -18.64 2.12
CA ALA A 249 -19.59 -19.69 1.18
C ALA A 249 -20.86 -20.46 1.57
N MET A 250 -21.08 -20.68 2.87
CA MET A 250 -22.31 -21.30 3.39
C MET A 250 -23.54 -20.42 3.18
N GLU A 251 -23.42 -19.11 3.47
CA GLU A 251 -24.52 -18.16 3.30
C GLU A 251 -24.88 -17.92 1.83
N ASP A 252 -23.88 -17.89 0.95
CA ASP A 252 -24.06 -17.80 -0.50
C ASP A 252 -24.49 -19.15 -1.11
N ASN A 253 -24.53 -20.21 -0.30
CA ASN A 253 -24.91 -21.56 -0.70
C ASN A 253 -24.07 -22.09 -1.88
N LEU A 254 -22.76 -21.82 -1.86
CA LEU A 254 -21.84 -22.24 -2.93
C LEU A 254 -21.82 -23.76 -3.05
N ARG A 255 -21.87 -24.27 -4.29
CA ARG A 255 -21.96 -25.70 -4.58
C ARG A 255 -20.75 -26.22 -5.33
N SER A 256 -19.99 -25.34 -5.96
CA SER A 256 -18.82 -25.67 -6.75
C SER A 256 -17.63 -24.80 -6.37
N ALA A 257 -16.43 -25.32 -6.59
CA ALA A 257 -15.21 -24.51 -6.52
C ALA A 257 -15.21 -23.39 -7.58
N ALA A 258 -15.93 -23.57 -8.69
CA ALA A 258 -16.09 -22.55 -9.73
C ALA A 258 -16.88 -21.31 -9.26
N ASP A 259 -17.60 -21.40 -8.13
CA ASP A 259 -18.34 -20.27 -7.57
C ASP A 259 -17.45 -19.34 -6.75
N LEU A 260 -16.23 -19.77 -6.39
CA LEU A 260 -15.28 -18.97 -5.61
C LEU A 260 -14.55 -17.96 -6.50
N PRO A 261 -14.39 -16.70 -6.03
CA PRO A 261 -13.58 -15.70 -6.74
C PRO A 261 -12.15 -16.20 -6.98
N TYR A 262 -11.63 -15.96 -8.19
CA TYR A 262 -10.33 -16.45 -8.64
C TYR A 262 -9.34 -15.29 -8.83
N PHE A 263 -8.41 -15.11 -7.89
CA PHE A 263 -7.49 -13.96 -7.88
C PHE A 263 -6.05 -14.35 -8.22
N GLU A 264 -5.30 -13.42 -8.82
CA GLU A 264 -3.89 -13.67 -9.13
C GLU A 264 -3.08 -13.79 -7.83
N GLY A 265 -2.38 -14.92 -7.65
CA GLY A 265 -1.49 -15.15 -6.50
C GLY A 265 -2.19 -15.30 -5.15
N ASP A 266 -3.51 -15.51 -5.13
CA ASP A 266 -4.22 -15.90 -3.91
C ASP A 266 -3.99 -17.38 -3.56
N PHE A 267 -4.40 -17.78 -2.37
CA PHE A 267 -4.30 -19.14 -1.87
C PHE A 267 -5.20 -20.14 -2.61
N TRP A 268 -6.38 -19.71 -3.07
CA TRP A 268 -7.45 -20.56 -3.61
C TRP A 268 -7.35 -20.79 -5.13
#